data_AF-A0A1S2PBN5-F1
#
_entry.id   AF-A0A1S2PBN5-F1
#
_cell.length_a   1.000
_cell.length_b   1.000
_cell.length_c   1.000
_cell.angle_alpha   90.00
_cell.angle_beta   90.00
_cell.angle_gamma   90.00
#
_symmetry.space_group_name_H-M   'P 1'
#
loop_
_entity.id
_entity.type
_entity.pdbx_description
1 polymer ?
#
loop_
_entity_poly.entity_id
_entity_poly.type
_entity_poly.pdbx_seq_one_letter_code
_entity_poly.pdbx_strand_id
1 'polypeptide(L)'
;MRQLEAEQRVFDRILAHARDWLSELENLRDRDARRRAVLEGVAPDIRSLSPSGQRRLMELVGVRVDIADPEFRYREGTKCLTIRWHERTGTPVPPDPTDSQWARIEDLLRSRYRPHHFRSPLDPRAALTGMLHRLRTGILWRDLPDRFGAPEKVRFRQRTWLADGVWPEIVKLLDEEGVGTPVLSYAAGPELAIRTALDAEAHLNTQDGPDAVNPVKIS
;
A
#
# COMPACT_ATOMS: atom_id res chain seq x y z
N MET A 1 56.47 7.09 40.06
CA MET A 1 57.14 6.04 39.26
C MET A 1 56.49 4.67 39.47
N ARG A 2 56.63 4.01 40.63
CA ARG A 2 56.08 2.65 40.86
C ARG A 2 54.57 2.47 40.60
N GLN A 3 53.74 3.47 40.92
CA GLN A 3 52.29 3.40 40.70
C GLN A 3 51.91 3.51 39.21
N LEU A 4 52.55 4.43 38.47
CA LEU A 4 52.37 4.55 37.02
C LEU A 4 52.82 3.27 36.28
N GLU A 5 53.90 2.63 36.73
CA GLU A 5 54.36 1.34 36.18
C GLU A 5 53.41 0.18 36.50
N ALA A 6 52.65 0.26 37.60
CA ALA A 6 51.64 -0.73 37.96
C ALA A 6 50.38 -0.53 37.11
N GLU A 7 49.93 0.72 36.94
CA GLU A 7 48.81 1.09 36.08
C GLU A 7 49.09 0.77 34.60
N GLN A 8 50.30 1.05 34.11
CA GLN A 8 50.73 0.70 32.76
C GLN A 8 50.63 -0.82 32.51
N ARG A 9 51.07 -1.64 33.47
CA ARG A 9 50.94 -3.10 33.39
C ARG A 9 49.49 -3.59 33.40
N VAL A 10 48.58 -2.85 34.06
CA VAL A 10 47.15 -3.16 34.02
C VAL A 10 46.59 -2.84 32.63
N PHE A 11 46.90 -1.67 32.07
CA PHE A 11 46.46 -1.29 30.73
C PHE A 11 47.00 -2.21 29.63
N ASP A 12 48.25 -2.67 29.74
CA ASP A 12 48.83 -3.62 28.79
C ASP A 12 48.08 -4.95 28.77
N ARG A 13 47.63 -5.43 29.94
CA ARG A 13 46.80 -6.65 30.05
C ARG A 13 45.42 -6.45 29.44
N ILE A 14 44.80 -5.30 29.67
CA ILE A 14 43.49 -4.96 29.07
C ILE A 14 43.60 -4.90 27.55
N LEU A 15 44.65 -4.26 27.02
CA LEU A 15 44.90 -4.18 25.57
C LEU A 15 45.17 -5.56 24.96
N ALA A 16 45.91 -6.43 25.65
CA ALA A 16 46.13 -7.80 25.19
C ALA A 16 44.80 -8.57 25.11
N HIS A 17 43.98 -8.51 26.16
CA HIS A 17 42.69 -9.18 26.18
C HIS A 17 41.73 -8.64 25.10
N ALA A 18 41.70 -7.32 24.89
CA ALA A 18 40.87 -6.72 23.84
C ALA A 18 41.30 -7.16 22.43
N ARG A 19 42.60 -7.39 22.19
CA ARG A 19 43.12 -7.90 20.92
C ARG A 19 42.75 -9.37 20.69
N ASP A 20 42.82 -10.20 21.73
CA ASP A 20 42.39 -11.59 21.65
C ASP A 20 40.90 -11.69 21.31
N TRP A 21 40.08 -10.87 21.98
CA TRP A 21 38.65 -10.74 21.69
C TRP A 21 38.37 -10.28 20.26
N LEU A 22 39.09 -9.27 19.77
CA LEU A 22 38.93 -8.81 18.39
C LEU A 22 39.27 -9.92 17.39
N SER A 23 40.36 -10.66 17.62
CA SER A 23 40.74 -11.79 16.78
C SER A 23 39.68 -12.90 16.78
N GLU A 24 39.07 -13.19 17.94
CA GLU A 24 37.98 -14.16 18.04
C GLU A 24 36.75 -13.74 17.24
N LEU A 25 36.36 -12.46 17.32
CA LEU A 25 35.25 -11.89 16.54
C LEU A 25 35.53 -11.91 15.02
N GLU A 26 36.75 -11.61 14.61
CA GLU A 26 37.16 -11.69 13.20
C GLU A 26 37.10 -13.13 12.69
N ASN A 27 37.58 -14.09 13.48
CA ASN A 27 37.51 -15.51 13.16
C ASN A 27 36.07 -16.04 13.10
N LEU A 28 35.15 -15.52 13.93
CA LEU A 28 33.72 -15.83 13.84
C LEU A 28 33.13 -15.30 12.54
N ARG A 29 33.39 -14.02 12.22
CA ARG A 29 32.93 -13.40 10.96
C ARG A 29 33.42 -14.16 9.73
N ASP A 30 34.69 -14.56 9.72
CA ASP A 30 35.27 -15.31 8.61
C ASP A 30 34.68 -16.71 8.47
N ARG A 31 34.39 -17.39 9.58
CA ARG A 31 33.69 -18.68 9.56
C ARG A 31 32.28 -18.56 9.01
N ASP A 32 31.53 -17.54 9.41
CA ASP A 32 30.17 -17.31 8.92
C ASP A 32 30.15 -16.91 7.43
N ALA A 33 31.12 -16.09 6.99
CA ALA A 33 31.28 -15.77 5.58
C ALA A 33 31.57 -17.03 4.74
N ARG A 34 32.45 -17.92 5.22
CA ARG A 34 32.73 -19.21 4.55
C ARG A 34 31.50 -20.10 4.49
N ARG A 35 30.75 -20.21 5.59
CA ARG A 35 29.50 -20.99 5.63
C ARG A 35 28.47 -20.46 4.64
N ARG A 36 28.28 -19.14 4.59
CA ARG A 36 27.37 -18.49 3.65
C ARG A 36 27.77 -18.77 2.19
N ALA A 37 29.05 -18.63 1.85
CA ALA A 37 29.52 -18.89 0.49
C ALA A 37 29.28 -20.35 0.04
N VAL A 38 29.46 -21.33 0.94
CA VAL A 38 29.13 -22.74 0.66
C VAL A 38 27.63 -22.92 0.43
N LEU A 39 26.80 -22.30 1.26
CA LEU A 39 25.34 -22.38 1.12
C LEU A 39 24.86 -21.72 -0.17
N GLU A 40 25.38 -20.55 -0.54
CA GLU A 40 25.03 -19.85 -1.80
C GLU A 40 25.42 -20.66 -3.05
N GLY A 41 26.51 -21.45 -2.98
CA GLY A 41 26.95 -22.29 -4.09
C GLY A 41 26.18 -23.61 -4.25
N VAL A 42 25.47 -24.07 -3.21
CA VAL A 42 24.77 -25.38 -3.18
C VAL A 42 23.25 -25.23 -3.13
N ALA A 43 22.75 -24.15 -2.55
CA ALA A 43 21.32 -23.93 -2.40
C ALA A 43 20.69 -23.60 -3.77
N PRO A 44 19.65 -24.32 -4.20
CA PRO A 44 18.91 -23.96 -5.41
C PRO A 44 18.23 -22.60 -5.22
N ASP A 45 18.18 -21.79 -6.29
CA ASP A 45 17.33 -20.59 -6.31
C ASP A 45 15.91 -21.03 -5.93
N ILE A 46 15.28 -20.35 -4.97
CA ILE A 46 13.91 -20.65 -4.55
C ILE A 46 12.94 -20.73 -5.74
N ARG A 47 13.19 -19.94 -6.79
CA ARG A 47 12.39 -19.92 -8.03
C ARG A 47 12.54 -21.21 -8.85
N SER A 48 13.61 -21.97 -8.64
CA SER A 48 13.85 -23.27 -9.27
C SER A 48 13.21 -24.44 -8.52
N LEU A 49 12.77 -24.23 -7.27
CA LEU A 49 12.02 -25.24 -6.52
C LEU A 49 10.61 -25.42 -7.12
N SER A 50 10.05 -26.61 -6.98
CA SER A 50 8.64 -26.85 -7.33
C SER A 50 7.71 -26.00 -6.44
N PRO A 51 6.47 -25.71 -6.86
CA PRO A 51 5.51 -24.94 -6.05
C PRO A 51 5.29 -25.53 -4.64
N SER A 52 5.29 -26.86 -4.52
CA SER A 52 5.20 -27.54 -3.23
C SER A 52 6.47 -27.35 -2.38
N GLY A 53 7.65 -27.34 -3.01
CA GLY A 53 8.92 -27.04 -2.36
C GLY A 53 9.01 -25.59 -1.87
N GLN A 54 8.57 -24.64 -2.70
CA GLN A 54 8.45 -23.23 -2.32
C GLN A 54 7.51 -23.04 -1.13
N ARG A 55 6.34 -23.69 -1.14
CA ARG A 55 5.38 -23.64 -0.03
C ARG A 55 5.99 -24.17 1.27
N ARG A 56 6.62 -25.35 1.21
CA ARG A 56 7.25 -25.96 2.39
C ARG A 56 8.36 -25.07 2.97
N LEU A 57 9.12 -24.40 2.12
CA LEU A 57 10.14 -23.45 2.56
C LEU A 57 9.51 -22.22 3.22
N MET A 58 8.47 -21.63 2.62
CA MET A 58 7.72 -20.50 3.21
C MET A 58 7.15 -20.85 4.59
N GLU A 59 6.63 -22.07 4.75
CA GLU A 59 6.17 -22.59 6.04
C GLU A 59 7.31 -22.71 7.06
N LEU A 60 8.45 -23.26 6.65
CA LEU A 60 9.64 -23.45 7.50
C LEU A 60 10.17 -22.12 8.03
N VAL A 61 10.26 -21.08 7.18
CA VAL A 61 10.73 -19.74 7.57
C VAL A 61 9.63 -18.86 8.16
N GLY A 62 8.40 -19.37 8.28
CA GLY A 62 7.27 -18.66 8.87
C GLY A 62 6.90 -17.38 8.12
N VAL A 63 6.94 -17.39 6.79
CA VAL A 63 6.62 -16.22 5.96
C VAL A 63 5.16 -15.84 6.14
N ARG A 64 4.93 -14.57 6.48
CA ARG A 64 3.61 -13.92 6.50
C ARG A 64 3.63 -12.72 5.56
N VAL A 65 2.54 -12.53 4.84
CA VAL A 65 2.35 -11.37 3.96
C VAL A 65 1.22 -10.53 4.54
N ASP A 66 1.57 -9.34 4.99
CA ASP A 66 0.65 -8.36 5.51
C ASP A 66 0.39 -7.28 4.46
N ILE A 67 -0.81 -6.72 4.47
CA ILE A 67 -1.11 -5.50 3.70
C ILE A 67 -0.57 -4.33 4.51
N ALA A 68 0.44 -3.64 3.97
CA ALA A 68 1.13 -2.55 4.66
C ALA A 68 0.30 -1.26 4.67
N ASP A 69 -0.61 -1.11 3.70
CA ASP A 69 -1.51 0.04 3.60
C ASP A 69 -2.75 -0.16 4.52
N PRO A 70 -2.84 0.57 5.65
CA PRO A 70 -3.97 0.44 6.57
C PRO A 70 -5.28 0.98 6.00
N GLU A 71 -5.22 1.83 4.96
CA GLU A 71 -6.40 2.36 4.28
C GLU A 71 -6.84 1.46 3.11
N PHE A 72 -6.03 0.46 2.74
CA PHE A 72 -6.38 -0.45 1.67
C PHE A 72 -7.61 -1.28 2.02
N ARG A 73 -8.64 -1.11 1.21
CA ARG A 73 -9.85 -1.94 1.25
C ARG A 73 -9.86 -2.84 0.04
N TYR A 74 -9.80 -4.16 0.27
CA TYR A 74 -10.01 -5.15 -0.79
C TYR A 74 -11.35 -4.90 -1.47
N ARG A 75 -11.34 -4.82 -2.81
CA ARG A 75 -12.53 -4.59 -3.63
C ARG A 75 -12.81 -5.83 -4.45
N GLU A 76 -13.82 -6.59 -4.06
CA GLU A 76 -14.33 -7.67 -4.88
C GLU A 76 -15.08 -7.09 -6.09
N GLY A 77 -14.82 -7.63 -7.29
CA GLY A 77 -15.59 -7.36 -8.50
C GLY A 77 -14.87 -6.63 -9.63
N THR A 78 -15.59 -6.47 -10.74
CA THR A 78 -15.08 -5.81 -11.95
C THR A 78 -14.92 -4.30 -11.73
N LYS A 79 -13.80 -3.73 -12.19
CA LYS A 79 -13.60 -2.25 -12.22
C LYS A 79 -14.82 -1.55 -12.84
N CYS A 80 -15.27 -0.47 -12.20
CA CYS A 80 -16.39 0.34 -12.69
C CYS A 80 -16.13 0.83 -14.12
N LEU A 81 -17.11 0.66 -15.01
CA LEU A 81 -17.00 1.05 -16.42
C LEU A 81 -16.70 2.56 -16.58
N THR A 82 -17.25 3.40 -15.71
CA THR A 82 -17.00 4.85 -15.72
C THR A 82 -15.57 5.17 -15.31
N ILE A 83 -15.00 4.48 -14.32
CA ILE A 83 -13.59 4.63 -13.95
C ILE A 83 -12.69 4.25 -15.14
N ARG A 84 -12.97 3.09 -15.77
CA ARG A 84 -12.25 2.66 -16.98
C ARG A 84 -12.37 3.65 -18.14
N TRP A 85 -13.52 4.31 -18.27
CA TRP A 85 -13.70 5.35 -19.28
C TRP A 85 -12.75 6.52 -19.03
N HIS A 86 -12.69 7.07 -17.81
CA HIS A 86 -11.76 8.15 -17.45
C HIS A 86 -10.28 7.73 -17.60
N GLU A 87 -9.91 6.52 -17.16
CA GLU A 87 -8.55 5.97 -17.35
C GLU A 87 -8.17 5.90 -18.84
N ARG A 88 -9.09 5.43 -19.69
CA ARG A 88 -8.85 5.24 -21.12
C ARG A 88 -8.82 6.55 -21.90
N THR A 89 -9.66 7.52 -21.55
CA THR A 89 -9.74 8.80 -22.25
C THR A 89 -8.78 9.84 -21.70
N GLY A 90 -8.20 9.61 -20.52
CA GLY A 90 -7.38 10.60 -19.81
C GLY A 90 -8.19 11.82 -19.33
N THR A 91 -9.52 11.78 -19.44
CA THR A 91 -10.39 12.89 -19.03
C THR A 91 -10.45 12.92 -17.51
N PRO A 92 -10.13 14.04 -16.85
CA PRO A 92 -10.25 14.12 -15.40
C PRO A 92 -11.73 14.12 -14.96
N VAL A 93 -11.96 13.92 -13.67
CA VAL A 93 -13.29 14.03 -13.06
C VAL A 93 -13.59 15.51 -12.80
N PRO A 94 -14.66 16.08 -13.37
CA PRO A 94 -14.98 17.48 -13.19
C PRO A 94 -15.49 17.80 -11.77
N PRO A 95 -15.51 19.09 -11.39
CA PRO A 95 -16.09 19.54 -10.13
C PRO A 95 -17.61 19.41 -10.15
N ASP A 96 -18.22 19.73 -9.01
CA ASP A 96 -19.67 19.69 -8.89
C ASP A 96 -20.33 20.79 -9.76
N PRO A 97 -21.47 20.51 -10.41
CA PRO A 97 -22.07 21.42 -11.38
C PRO A 97 -22.55 22.72 -10.74
N THR A 98 -22.15 23.85 -11.32
CA THR A 98 -22.80 25.15 -11.05
C THR A 98 -24.25 25.15 -11.55
N ASP A 99 -25.06 26.12 -11.13
CA ASP A 99 -26.46 26.20 -11.56
C ASP A 99 -26.59 26.36 -13.10
N SER A 100 -25.69 27.13 -13.72
CA SER A 100 -25.70 27.36 -15.17
C SER A 100 -25.22 26.14 -15.96
N GLN A 101 -24.24 25.39 -15.44
CA GLN A 101 -23.83 24.12 -16.01
C GLN A 101 -24.92 23.06 -15.85
N TRP A 102 -25.58 23.03 -14.69
CA TRP A 102 -26.67 22.11 -14.43
C TRP A 102 -27.84 22.32 -15.40
N ALA A 103 -28.24 23.57 -15.64
CA ALA A 103 -29.32 23.87 -16.59
C ALA A 103 -29.04 23.29 -17.99
N ARG A 104 -27.81 23.43 -18.48
CA ARG A 104 -27.38 22.87 -19.78
C ARG A 104 -27.37 21.34 -19.79
N ILE A 105 -26.94 20.72 -18.69
CA ILE A 105 -27.00 19.27 -18.52
C ILE A 105 -28.45 18.79 -18.47
N GLU A 106 -29.32 19.52 -17.80
CA GLU A 106 -30.74 19.19 -17.70
C GLU A 106 -31.42 19.22 -19.08
N ASP A 107 -31.13 20.23 -19.90
CA ASP A 107 -31.59 20.29 -21.29
C ASP A 107 -31.08 19.12 -22.13
N LEU A 108 -29.79 18.78 -21.99
CA LEU A 108 -29.21 17.59 -22.63
C LEU A 108 -29.97 16.32 -22.21
N LEU A 109 -30.21 16.13 -20.91
CA LEU A 109 -30.95 14.97 -20.40
C LEU A 109 -32.39 14.95 -20.91
N ARG A 110 -33.08 16.09 -20.99
CA ARG A 110 -34.45 16.20 -21.48
C ARG A 110 -34.56 15.92 -22.98
N SER A 111 -33.54 16.27 -23.77
CA SER A 111 -33.49 15.93 -25.20
C SER A 111 -33.24 14.44 -25.43
N ARG A 112 -32.47 13.78 -24.56
CA ARG A 112 -32.09 12.38 -24.74
C ARG A 112 -33.08 11.38 -24.13
N TYR A 113 -33.76 11.77 -23.04
CA TYR A 113 -34.59 10.87 -22.26
C TYR A 113 -36.04 11.34 -22.17
N ARG A 114 -36.96 10.37 -22.24
CA ARG A 114 -38.40 10.62 -22.06
C ARG A 114 -38.73 11.04 -20.62
N PRO A 115 -39.89 11.67 -20.37
CA PRO A 115 -40.27 12.16 -19.05
C PRO A 115 -40.23 11.10 -17.92
N HIS A 116 -40.45 9.82 -18.23
CA HIS A 116 -40.39 8.74 -17.24
C HIS A 116 -39.00 8.60 -16.58
N HIS A 117 -37.93 9.03 -17.26
CA HIS A 117 -36.56 9.02 -16.73
C HIS A 117 -36.41 9.91 -15.49
N PHE A 118 -37.21 10.97 -15.41
CA PHE A 118 -37.22 11.98 -14.34
C PHE A 118 -38.28 11.70 -13.26
N ARG A 119 -39.11 10.64 -13.43
CA ARG A 119 -40.15 10.28 -12.45
C ARG A 119 -39.63 9.46 -11.27
N SER A 120 -38.35 9.07 -11.30
CA SER A 120 -37.70 8.46 -10.14
C SER A 120 -37.65 9.48 -9.00
N PRO A 121 -37.81 9.06 -7.72
CA PRO A 121 -37.58 9.94 -6.57
C PRO A 121 -36.11 10.38 -6.42
N LEU A 122 -35.24 9.94 -7.33
CA LEU A 122 -33.84 10.33 -7.37
C LEU A 122 -33.72 11.68 -8.10
N ASP A 123 -33.32 12.71 -7.38
CA ASP A 123 -32.91 13.99 -7.98
C ASP A 123 -31.69 13.77 -8.91
N PRO A 124 -31.81 14.06 -10.22
CA PRO A 124 -30.72 13.90 -11.17
C PRO A 124 -29.48 14.73 -10.81
N ARG A 125 -29.63 15.92 -10.18
CA ARG A 125 -28.50 16.78 -9.82
C ARG A 125 -27.73 16.19 -8.64
N ALA A 126 -28.43 15.83 -7.59
CA ALA A 126 -27.84 15.12 -6.45
C ALA A 126 -27.17 13.80 -6.89
N ALA A 127 -27.79 13.05 -7.81
CA ALA A 127 -27.21 11.83 -8.34
C ALA A 127 -25.91 12.08 -9.11
N LEU A 128 -25.88 13.07 -10.01
CA LEU A 128 -24.66 13.43 -10.74
C LEU A 128 -23.55 13.86 -9.77
N THR A 129 -23.87 14.71 -8.81
CA THR A 129 -22.94 15.16 -7.76
C THR A 129 -22.38 13.97 -6.97
N GLY A 130 -23.23 12.99 -6.63
CA GLY A 130 -22.80 11.76 -5.96
C GLY A 130 -21.90 10.87 -6.82
N MET A 131 -22.17 10.77 -8.12
CA MET A 131 -21.31 10.06 -9.07
C MET A 131 -19.92 10.70 -9.14
N LEU A 132 -19.85 12.03 -9.26
CA LEU A 132 -18.60 12.79 -9.32
C LEU A 132 -17.83 12.69 -8.00
N HIS A 133 -18.51 12.88 -6.86
CA HIS A 133 -17.92 12.72 -5.54
C HIS A 133 -17.28 11.33 -5.39
N ARG A 134 -18.00 10.27 -5.75
CA ARG A 134 -17.48 8.90 -5.71
C ARG A 134 -16.24 8.71 -6.58
N LEU A 135 -16.20 9.28 -7.79
CA LEU A 135 -15.07 9.13 -8.70
C LEU A 135 -13.83 9.88 -8.20
N ARG A 136 -14.01 11.01 -7.50
CA ARG A 136 -12.93 11.80 -6.89
C ARG A 136 -12.39 11.17 -5.61
N THR A 137 -13.28 10.72 -4.71
CA THR A 137 -12.88 10.18 -3.40
C THR A 137 -12.64 8.67 -3.40
N GLY A 138 -13.10 7.97 -4.43
CA GLY A 138 -12.98 6.52 -4.55
C GLY A 138 -13.83 5.71 -3.57
N ILE A 139 -14.78 6.32 -2.85
CA ILE A 139 -15.65 5.61 -1.90
C ILE A 139 -16.43 4.45 -2.55
N LEU A 140 -16.81 3.46 -1.75
CA LEU A 140 -17.66 2.36 -2.21
C LEU A 140 -19.09 2.87 -2.42
N TRP A 141 -19.85 2.21 -3.30
CA TRP A 141 -21.26 2.55 -3.49
C TRP A 141 -22.05 2.45 -2.18
N ARG A 142 -21.80 1.42 -1.37
CA ARG A 142 -22.45 1.25 -0.06
C ARG A 142 -22.18 2.38 0.94
N ASP A 143 -21.08 3.13 0.73
CA ASP A 143 -20.65 4.22 1.61
C ASP A 143 -21.04 5.59 1.03
N LEU A 144 -21.82 5.64 -0.07
CA LEU A 144 -22.26 6.87 -0.70
C LEU A 144 -23.27 7.60 0.22
N PRO A 145 -23.04 8.87 0.59
CA PRO A 145 -23.95 9.59 1.47
C PRO A 145 -25.38 9.73 0.93
N ASP A 146 -26.37 9.58 1.82
CA ASP A 146 -27.81 9.58 1.47
C ASP A 146 -28.28 10.86 0.77
N ARG A 147 -27.59 11.99 0.98
CA ARG A 147 -27.89 13.27 0.29
C ARG A 147 -27.82 13.17 -1.24
N PHE A 148 -27.11 12.16 -1.76
CA PHE A 148 -27.01 11.90 -3.20
C PHE A 148 -28.07 10.93 -3.73
N GLY A 149 -28.92 10.41 -2.84
CA GLY A 149 -29.92 9.40 -3.11
C GLY A 149 -29.40 7.97 -2.96
N ALA A 150 -30.34 7.02 -3.09
CA ALA A 150 -30.06 5.60 -2.88
C ALA A 150 -28.91 5.10 -3.78
N PRO A 151 -27.83 4.53 -3.23
CA PRO A 151 -26.62 4.22 -3.99
C PRO A 151 -26.83 3.31 -5.20
N GLU A 152 -27.75 2.35 -5.10
CA GLU A 152 -28.10 1.44 -6.20
C GLU A 152 -28.70 2.18 -7.39
N LYS A 153 -29.56 3.17 -7.13
CA LYS A 153 -30.21 3.99 -8.16
C LYS A 153 -29.20 4.92 -8.82
N VAL A 154 -28.29 5.52 -8.04
CA VAL A 154 -27.19 6.34 -8.55
C VAL A 154 -26.27 5.50 -9.43
N ARG A 155 -25.85 4.32 -8.97
CA ARG A 155 -25.03 3.38 -9.74
C ARG A 155 -25.69 2.98 -11.06
N PHE A 156 -26.97 2.62 -11.02
CA PHE A 156 -27.72 2.25 -12.22
C PHE A 156 -27.76 3.42 -13.21
N ARG A 157 -28.04 4.64 -12.72
CA ARG A 157 -28.09 5.84 -13.54
C ARG A 157 -26.74 6.15 -14.20
N GLN A 158 -25.64 6.07 -13.45
CA GLN A 158 -24.30 6.27 -14.00
C GLN A 158 -24.02 5.28 -15.13
N ARG A 159 -24.39 4.01 -14.94
CA ARG A 159 -24.23 2.98 -15.96
C ARG A 159 -25.06 3.28 -17.20
N THR A 160 -26.31 3.72 -17.04
CA THR A 160 -27.19 4.11 -18.16
C THR A 160 -26.61 5.30 -18.93
N TRP A 161 -26.22 6.37 -18.24
CA TRP A 161 -25.65 7.55 -18.91
C TRP A 161 -24.36 7.24 -19.65
N LEU A 162 -23.51 6.35 -19.10
CA LEU A 162 -22.33 5.89 -19.80
C LEU A 162 -22.66 5.04 -21.03
N ALA A 163 -23.59 4.10 -20.90
CA ALA A 163 -23.99 3.21 -21.99
C ALA A 163 -24.66 3.97 -23.15
N ASP A 164 -25.43 5.00 -22.84
CA ASP A 164 -26.15 5.81 -23.84
C ASP A 164 -25.28 6.91 -24.48
N GLY A 165 -24.02 7.04 -24.05
CA GLY A 165 -23.08 8.06 -24.53
C GLY A 165 -23.26 9.45 -23.92
N VAL A 166 -24.19 9.60 -22.97
CA VAL A 166 -24.50 10.88 -22.30
C VAL A 166 -23.41 11.31 -21.33
N TRP A 167 -22.74 10.35 -20.66
CA TRP A 167 -21.68 10.66 -19.70
C TRP A 167 -20.53 11.49 -20.30
N PRO A 168 -19.93 11.11 -21.45
CA PRO A 168 -18.95 11.97 -22.14
C PRO A 168 -19.43 13.41 -22.40
N GLU A 169 -20.69 13.59 -22.80
CA GLU A 169 -21.26 14.90 -23.09
C GLU A 169 -21.44 15.73 -21.81
N ILE A 170 -21.90 15.10 -20.72
CA ILE A 170 -21.98 15.74 -19.40
C ILE A 170 -20.60 16.20 -18.94
N VAL A 171 -19.59 15.31 -19.00
CA VAL A 171 -18.23 15.65 -18.58
C VAL A 171 -17.70 16.83 -19.41
N LYS A 172 -17.92 16.84 -20.72
CA LYS A 172 -17.53 17.94 -21.60
C LYS A 172 -18.21 19.28 -21.23
N LEU A 173 -19.49 19.25 -20.84
CA LEU A 173 -20.22 20.45 -20.39
C LEU A 173 -19.72 20.98 -19.04
N LEU A 174 -19.07 20.15 -18.24
CA LEU A 174 -18.51 20.53 -16.94
C LEU A 174 -17.05 20.94 -17.01
N ASP A 175 -16.31 20.44 -18.00
CA ASP A 175 -14.86 20.64 -18.17
C ASP A 175 -14.48 22.00 -18.81
N GLU A 176 -15.31 23.04 -18.61
CA GLU A 176 -15.11 24.34 -19.26
C GLU A 176 -13.88 25.10 -18.74
N GLU A 177 -13.40 24.78 -17.53
CA GLU A 177 -12.28 25.47 -16.89
C GLU A 177 -10.99 24.62 -16.79
N GLY A 178 -11.01 23.36 -17.28
CA GLY A 178 -9.87 22.44 -17.17
C GLY A 178 -9.48 22.06 -15.73
N VAL A 179 -10.30 22.45 -14.74
CA VAL A 179 -10.12 22.12 -13.33
C VAL A 179 -10.72 20.74 -13.11
N GLY A 180 -9.91 19.68 -13.15
CA GLY A 180 -10.38 18.32 -12.94
C GLY A 180 -9.48 17.54 -12.00
N THR A 181 -10.07 16.65 -11.20
CA THR A 181 -9.29 15.72 -10.36
C THR A 181 -9.07 14.41 -11.13
N PRO A 182 -7.87 13.84 -11.19
CA PRO A 182 -7.67 12.51 -11.73
C PRO A 182 -8.62 11.51 -11.05
N VAL A 183 -9.19 10.58 -11.82
CA VAL A 183 -10.02 9.53 -11.23
C VAL A 183 -9.17 8.73 -10.24
N LEU A 184 -9.66 8.53 -9.02
CA LEU A 184 -8.92 7.74 -8.05
C LEU A 184 -8.92 6.28 -8.50
N SER A 185 -7.82 5.86 -9.11
CA SER A 185 -7.54 4.48 -9.47
C SER A 185 -6.49 3.92 -8.52
N TYR A 186 -6.83 2.82 -7.85
CA TYR A 186 -5.86 2.10 -7.05
C TYR A 186 -4.93 1.37 -8.02
N ALA A 187 -3.63 1.68 -7.94
CA ALA A 187 -2.58 0.94 -8.62
C ALA A 187 -2.65 -0.54 -8.20
N ALA A 188 -2.05 -1.41 -9.01
CA ALA A 188 -2.14 -2.86 -8.88
C ALA A 188 -1.72 -3.34 -7.48
N GLY A 189 -2.70 -3.68 -6.65
CA GLY A 189 -2.50 -4.24 -5.31
C GLY A 189 -2.08 -3.20 -4.25
N PRO A 190 -2.33 -3.50 -2.97
CA PRO A 190 -1.73 -2.73 -1.90
C PRO A 190 -0.22 -2.91 -1.87
N GLU A 191 0.45 -2.00 -1.18
CA GLU A 191 1.79 -2.30 -0.67
C GLU A 191 1.73 -3.51 0.27
N LEU A 192 2.62 -4.48 0.05
CA LEU A 192 2.70 -5.71 0.82
C LEU A 192 3.96 -5.69 1.68
N ALA A 193 3.83 -6.02 2.95
CA ALA A 193 4.95 -6.28 3.85
C ALA A 193 5.14 -7.79 4.02
N ILE A 194 6.34 -8.28 3.72
CA ILE A 194 6.72 -9.68 3.96
C ILE A 194 7.46 -9.73 5.29
N ARG A 195 7.01 -10.58 6.21
CA ARG A 195 7.63 -10.84 7.50
C ARG A 195 7.98 -12.31 7.62
N THR A 196 9.08 -12.63 8.29
CA THR A 196 9.52 -14.01 8.53
C THR A 196 9.79 -14.23 10.02
N ALA A 197 9.79 -15.50 10.46
CA ALA A 197 10.16 -15.83 11.83
C ALA A 197 11.64 -15.50 12.13
N LEU A 198 12.48 -15.48 11.10
CA LEU A 198 13.90 -15.16 11.19
C LEU A 198 14.14 -13.67 11.54
N ASP A 199 13.23 -12.78 11.14
CA ASP A 199 13.31 -11.34 11.45
C ASP A 199 13.18 -11.07 12.96
N ALA A 200 12.45 -11.92 13.70
CA ALA A 200 12.30 -11.81 15.15
C ALA A 200 13.53 -12.33 15.91
N GLU A 201 14.18 -13.38 15.40
CA GLU A 201 15.37 -13.98 16.01
C GLU A 201 16.62 -13.09 15.88
N ALA A 202 16.72 -12.28 14.82
CA ALA A 202 17.80 -11.30 14.65
C ALA A 202 17.81 -10.23 15.76
N HIS A 203 16.64 -9.85 16.28
CA HIS A 203 16.52 -8.86 17.35
C HIS A 203 16.80 -9.44 18.74
N LEU A 204 16.56 -10.74 18.96
CA LEU A 204 16.85 -11.41 20.24
C LEU A 204 18.34 -11.75 20.40
N ASN A 205 19.02 -12.14 19.32
CA ASN A 205 20.45 -12.51 19.36
C ASN A 205 21.42 -11.32 19.48
N THR A 206 20.93 -10.08 19.54
CA THR A 206 21.77 -8.91 19.85
C THR A 206 21.84 -8.64 21.37
N GLN A 207 21.04 -9.34 22.19
CA GLN A 207 21.02 -9.14 23.65
C GLN A 207 21.84 -10.16 24.46
N ASP A 208 22.29 -11.27 23.86
CA ASP A 208 23.20 -12.22 24.51
C ASP A 208 24.66 -11.96 24.10
N GLY A 209 25.17 -10.81 24.53
CA GLY A 209 26.60 -10.66 24.77
C GLY A 209 26.96 -11.43 26.05
N PRO A 210 28.09 -12.15 26.11
CA PRO A 210 28.40 -13.00 27.27
C PRO A 210 28.49 -12.14 28.53
N ASP A 211 27.92 -12.67 29.62
CA ASP A 211 27.92 -12.12 30.97
C ASP A 211 29.12 -11.21 31.24
N ALA A 212 28.83 -9.93 31.41
CA ALA A 212 29.80 -8.96 31.90
C ALA A 212 30.29 -9.43 33.28
N VAL A 213 31.50 -10.01 33.30
CA VAL A 213 32.23 -10.26 34.53
C VAL A 213 32.40 -8.92 35.24
N ASN A 214 31.63 -8.76 36.31
CA ASN A 214 31.60 -7.60 37.17
C ASN A 214 32.98 -7.43 37.83
N PRO A 215 33.79 -6.42 37.45
CA PRO A 215 35.09 -6.26 38.07
C PRO A 215 34.90 -5.50 39.39
N VAL A 216 34.94 -6.25 40.49
CA VAL A 216 35.55 -5.87 41.78
C VAL A 216 35.20 -4.47 42.30
N LYS A 217 34.35 -4.44 43.35
CA LYS A 217 34.39 -3.38 44.36
C LYS A 217 35.80 -3.33 44.96
N ILE A 218 36.55 -2.27 44.67
CA ILE A 218 37.73 -1.89 45.45
C ILE A 218 37.25 -0.92 46.54
N SER A 219 37.22 -1.41 47.78
CA SER A 219 37.37 -0.65 49.03
C SER A 219 38.17 -1.51 49.98
#